data_AF-A0A7L5SQN9-F1
#
_entry.id   AF-A0A7L5SQN9-F1
#
_cell.length_a   1.000
_cell.length_b   1.000
_cell.length_c   1.000
_cell.angle_alpha   90.00
_cell.angle_beta   90.00
_cell.angle_gamma   90.00
#
_symmetry.space_group_name_H-M   'P 1'
#
loop_
_entity.id
_entity.type
_entity.pdbx_description
1 polymer ?
#
loop_
_entity_poly.entity_id
_entity_poly.type
_entity_poly.pdbx_seq_one_letter_code
_entity_poly.pdbx_strand_id
1 'polypeptide(L)'
;MTATVGALTLRAGVTEPTGCVTALPVLRGPALPDVADLVFGGHDLVTIPVIKKAEALADSGVIPARLVVAVSDDLAEVEPWIRPVPVAARQADAPGRPAFDAAFARKDRGRRRAGHPAGGRPTARRRRQRTAVAFLTGGLSSPKSVTCSSP
;
A
#
# COMPACT_ATOMS: atom_id res chain seq x y z
N MET A 1 5.21 -1.88 -3.66
CA MET A 1 5.91 -1.77 -2.37
C MET A 1 6.53 -0.38 -2.19
N THR A 2 7.29 0.12 -3.16
CA THR A 2 7.83 1.51 -3.17
C THR A 2 6.82 2.59 -2.79
N ALA A 3 5.63 2.59 -3.41
CA ALA A 3 4.58 3.56 -3.09
C ALA A 3 4.11 3.51 -1.63
N THR A 4 4.07 2.31 -1.04
CA THR A 4 3.73 2.11 0.38
C THR A 4 4.80 2.72 1.27
N VAL A 5 6.08 2.41 1.04
CA VAL A 5 7.18 3.01 1.81
C VAL A 5 7.18 4.54 1.67
N GLY A 6 7.04 5.05 0.44
CA GLY A 6 6.96 6.49 0.19
C GLY A 6 5.85 7.17 0.99
N ALA A 7 4.62 6.65 0.93
CA ALA A 7 3.51 7.21 1.68
C ALA A 7 3.66 7.11 3.21
N LEU A 8 4.29 6.04 3.72
CA LEU A 8 4.60 5.93 5.14
C LEU A 8 5.66 6.95 5.56
N THR A 9 6.70 7.17 4.76
CA THR A 9 7.72 8.19 5.05
C THR A 9 7.14 9.60 5.03
N LEU A 10 6.18 9.88 4.14
CA LEU A 10 5.44 11.14 4.11
C LEU A 10 4.58 11.31 5.38
N ARG A 11 3.87 10.26 5.78
CA ARG A 11 3.05 10.26 7.00
C ARG A 11 3.90 10.49 8.26
N ALA A 12 5.07 9.89 8.32
CA ALA A 12 6.02 10.04 9.42
C ALA A 12 6.78 11.38 9.39
N GLY A 13 6.60 12.20 8.34
CA GLY A 13 7.31 13.48 8.16
C GLY A 13 8.81 13.32 7.89
N VAL A 14 9.23 12.14 7.43
CA VAL A 14 10.64 11.81 7.13
C VAL A 14 11.04 12.34 5.74
N THR A 15 10.07 12.45 4.84
CA THR A 15 10.26 12.94 3.47
C THR A 15 9.23 14.01 3.13
N GLU A 16 9.60 14.87 2.18
CA GLU A 16 8.69 15.81 1.53
C GLU A 16 7.99 15.13 0.33
N PRO A 17 6.78 15.56 -0.07
CA PRO A 17 6.02 14.97 -1.17
C PRO A 17 6.55 15.37 -2.56
N THR A 18 7.88 15.39 -2.71
CA THR A 18 8.54 15.69 -3.98
C THR A 18 8.14 14.66 -5.05
N GLY A 19 7.73 15.16 -6.22
CA GLY A 19 7.24 14.32 -7.31
C GLY A 19 5.78 13.86 -7.18
N CYS A 20 5.10 14.20 -6.08
CA CYS A 20 3.67 13.91 -5.92
C CYS A 20 2.81 15.00 -6.58
N VAL A 21 2.27 14.72 -7.77
CA VAL A 21 1.44 15.67 -8.52
C VAL A 21 0.21 16.11 -7.72
N THR A 22 -0.44 15.19 -6.98
CA THR A 22 -1.60 15.51 -6.14
C THR A 22 -1.24 16.39 -4.93
N ALA A 23 0.04 16.53 -4.59
CA ALA A 23 0.51 17.42 -3.54
C ALA A 23 0.77 18.85 -4.05
N LEU A 24 0.62 19.13 -5.35
CA LEU A 24 0.76 20.48 -5.90
C LEU A 24 -0.38 21.39 -5.41
N PRO A 25 -0.11 22.67 -5.05
CA PRO A 25 -1.12 23.58 -4.52
C PRO A 25 -2.39 23.70 -5.38
N VAL A 26 -2.25 23.68 -6.70
CA VAL A 26 -3.38 23.78 -7.65
C VAL A 26 -4.27 22.53 -7.68
N LEU A 27 -3.75 21.38 -7.24
CA LEU A 27 -4.47 20.10 -7.19
C LEU A 27 -4.86 19.70 -5.77
N ARG A 28 -4.31 20.36 -4.75
CA ARG A 28 -4.73 20.16 -3.35
C ARG A 28 -6.15 20.69 -3.17
N GLY A 29 -7.07 19.77 -2.92
CA GLY A 29 -8.47 20.10 -2.66
C GLY A 29 -9.14 19.05 -1.79
N PRO A 30 -10.26 19.39 -1.13
CA PRO A 30 -10.96 18.50 -0.19
C PRO A 30 -11.54 17.24 -0.84
N ALA A 31 -11.56 17.17 -2.18
CA ALA A 31 -12.03 16.04 -2.95
C ALA A 31 -11.01 14.87 -2.99
N LEU A 32 -9.73 15.14 -2.78
CA LEU A 32 -8.66 14.14 -2.81
C LEU A 32 -8.07 13.94 -1.41
N PRO A 33 -7.87 12.68 -0.97
CA PRO A 33 -7.15 12.41 0.27
C PRO A 33 -5.68 12.81 0.14
N ASP A 34 -5.07 13.17 1.27
CA ASP A 34 -3.61 13.29 1.32
C ASP A 34 -2.96 11.91 1.16
N VAL A 35 -1.75 11.86 0.60
CA VAL A 35 -0.97 10.62 0.49
C VAL A 35 -0.68 10.05 1.89
N ALA A 36 -0.47 10.92 2.88
CA ALA A 36 -0.31 10.54 4.28
C ALA A 36 -1.60 9.95 4.90
N ASP A 37 -2.76 10.08 4.26
CA ASP A 37 -4.04 9.53 4.74
C ASP A 37 -4.41 8.18 4.13
N LEU A 38 -3.62 7.69 3.17
CA LEU A 38 -3.88 6.43 2.49
C LEU A 38 -3.78 5.25 3.45
N VAL A 39 -4.57 4.20 3.24
CA VAL A 39 -4.42 2.94 3.98
C VAL A 39 -4.06 1.86 2.97
N PHE A 40 -3.06 1.05 3.30
CA PHE A 40 -2.48 0.06 2.40
C PHE A 40 -2.97 -1.34 2.75
N GLY A 41 -3.27 -2.11 1.71
CA GLY A 41 -3.59 -3.54 1.80
C GLY A 41 -3.64 -4.14 0.41
N GLY A 42 -3.83 -5.45 0.33
CA GLY A 42 -4.02 -6.09 -0.96
C GLY A 42 -3.72 -7.58 -0.94
N HIS A 43 -3.48 -8.10 -2.13
CA HIS A 43 -3.06 -9.47 -2.32
C HIS A 43 -1.64 -9.55 -2.86
N ASP A 44 -0.82 -10.42 -2.29
CA ASP A 44 0.51 -10.70 -2.77
C ASP A 44 0.62 -12.17 -3.18
N LEU A 45 1.24 -12.42 -4.35
CA LEU A 45 1.59 -13.77 -4.78
C LEU A 45 2.73 -14.31 -3.92
N VAL A 46 3.60 -13.42 -3.47
CA VAL A 46 4.81 -13.75 -2.75
C VAL A 46 4.56 -13.53 -1.26
N THR A 47 4.60 -14.60 -0.48
CA THR A 47 4.37 -14.59 0.98
C THR A 47 5.59 -14.11 1.78
N ILE A 48 6.48 -13.33 1.15
CA ILE A 48 7.58 -12.65 1.84
C ILE A 48 6.98 -11.52 2.70
N PRO A 49 7.42 -11.36 3.96
CA PRO A 49 7.00 -10.26 4.83
C PRO A 49 7.19 -8.89 4.15
N VAL A 50 6.29 -7.95 4.43
CA VAL A 50 6.30 -6.57 3.92
C VAL A 50 7.63 -5.88 4.20
N ILE A 51 8.17 -6.05 5.42
CA ILE A 51 9.47 -5.48 5.78
C ILE A 51 10.61 -6.03 4.91
N LYS A 52 10.61 -7.34 4.62
CA LYS A 52 11.63 -7.98 3.78
C LYS A 52 11.54 -7.55 2.31
N LYS A 53 10.33 -7.29 1.81
CA LYS A 53 10.13 -6.69 0.49
C LYS A 53 10.64 -5.24 0.43
N ALA A 54 10.53 -4.48 1.51
CA ALA A 54 11.08 -3.14 1.60
C ALA A 54 12.62 -3.16 1.68
N GLU A 55 13.19 -4.06 2.48
CA GLU A 55 14.65 -4.30 2.53
C GLU A 55 15.19 -4.68 1.15
N ALA A 56 14.55 -5.58 0.41
CA ALA A 56 14.97 -5.94 -0.95
C ALA A 56 14.97 -4.75 -1.94
N LEU A 57 14.06 -3.78 -1.76
CA LEU A 57 14.08 -2.54 -2.53
C LEU A 57 15.24 -1.62 -2.11
N ALA A 58 15.63 -1.65 -0.84
CA ALA A 58 16.80 -0.92 -0.37
C ALA A 58 18.11 -1.55 -0.89
N ASP A 59 18.21 -2.87 -0.86
CA ASP A 59 19.38 -3.61 -1.36
C ASP A 59 19.60 -3.42 -2.86
N SER A 60 18.50 -3.27 -3.63
CA SER A 60 18.55 -2.94 -5.05
C SER A 60 18.72 -1.44 -5.35
N GLY A 61 18.83 -0.59 -4.33
CA GLY A 61 19.05 0.85 -4.48
C GLY A 61 17.83 1.67 -4.90
N VAL A 62 16.64 1.07 -4.96
CA VAL A 62 15.39 1.76 -5.36
C VAL A 62 14.95 2.76 -4.29
N ILE A 63 15.18 2.44 -3.02
CA ILE A 63 14.91 3.34 -1.89
C ILE A 63 16.09 3.37 -0.92
N PRO A 64 16.39 4.50 -0.25
CA PRO A 64 17.42 4.51 0.77
C PRO A 64 17.07 3.62 1.98
N ALA A 65 18.00 2.77 2.43
CA ALA A 65 17.78 1.86 3.56
C ALA A 65 17.32 2.57 4.84
N ARG A 66 17.83 3.78 5.10
CA ARG A 66 17.40 4.61 6.25
C ARG A 66 15.90 4.88 6.28
N LEU A 67 15.25 4.95 5.12
CA LEU A 67 13.80 5.18 5.04
C LEU A 67 13.02 3.93 5.44
N VAL A 68 13.51 2.74 5.09
CA VAL A 68 12.92 1.48 5.51
C VAL A 68 12.99 1.33 7.03
N VAL A 69 14.14 1.66 7.62
CA VAL A 69 14.31 1.67 9.08
C VAL A 69 13.37 2.68 9.74
N ALA A 70 13.25 3.88 9.20
CA ALA A 70 12.42 4.94 9.77
C ALA A 70 10.91 4.61 9.82
N VAL A 71 10.45 3.66 9.00
CA VAL A 71 9.02 3.29 8.91
C VAL A 71 8.79 1.80 9.18
N SER A 72 9.69 1.13 9.91
CA SER A 72 9.59 -0.31 10.21
C SER A 72 8.30 -0.66 10.94
N ASP A 73 7.92 0.16 11.91
CA ASP A 73 6.72 -0.06 12.73
C ASP A 73 5.44 0.14 11.91
N ASP A 74 5.43 1.16 11.05
CA ASP A 74 4.33 1.38 10.12
C ASP A 74 4.20 0.23 9.09
N LEU A 75 5.32 -0.31 8.61
CA LEU A 75 5.31 -1.49 7.73
C LEU A 75 4.77 -2.73 8.45
N ALA A 76 5.07 -2.89 9.74
CA ALA A 76 4.50 -3.94 10.57
C ALA A 76 2.98 -3.75 10.77
N GLU A 77 2.48 -2.52 10.80
CA GLU A 77 1.04 -2.25 10.80
C GLU A 77 0.36 -2.59 9.48
N VAL A 78 1.08 -2.54 8.35
CA VAL A 78 0.58 -2.90 7.00
C VAL A 78 0.54 -4.41 6.79
N GLU A 79 1.47 -5.17 7.38
CA GLU A 79 1.59 -6.63 7.23
C GLU A 79 0.24 -7.36 7.34
N PRO A 80 -0.59 -7.11 8.37
CA PRO A 80 -1.84 -7.85 8.56
C PRO A 80 -2.90 -7.59 7.47
N TRP A 81 -2.70 -6.59 6.62
CA TRP A 81 -3.61 -6.17 5.54
C TRP A 81 -3.22 -6.74 4.18
N ILE A 82 -2.08 -7.43 4.12
CA ILE A 82 -1.69 -8.22 2.96
C ILE A 82 -2.29 -9.61 3.11
N ARG A 83 -2.82 -10.14 2.01
CA ARG A 83 -3.38 -11.47 1.91
C ARG A 83 -2.67 -12.23 0.80
N PRO A 84 -2.51 -13.56 0.91
CA PRO A 84 -2.11 -14.34 -0.24
C PRO A 84 -3.13 -14.17 -1.37
N VAL A 85 -2.69 -14.16 -2.63
CA VAL A 85 -3.61 -14.26 -3.76
C VAL A 85 -4.36 -15.60 -3.64
N PRO A 86 -5.70 -15.61 -3.75
CA PRO A 86 -6.47 -16.85 -3.74
C PRO A 86 -6.07 -17.72 -4.93
N VAL A 87 -5.75 -18.98 -4.67
CA VAL A 87 -5.49 -19.96 -5.72
C VAL A 87 -6.79 -20.67 -6.04
N ALA A 88 -7.22 -20.61 -7.30
CA ALA A 88 -8.38 -21.31 -7.79
C ALA A 88 -8.08 -21.93 -9.17
N ALA A 89 -8.74 -23.05 -9.49
CA ALA A 89 -8.55 -23.72 -10.77
C ALA A 89 -8.99 -22.84 -11.97
N ARG A 90 -9.97 -21.96 -11.75
CA ARG A 90 -10.38 -20.92 -12.70
C ARG A 90 -10.48 -19.58 -12.00
N GLN A 91 -10.18 -18.52 -12.73
CA GLN A 91 -10.31 -17.14 -12.23
C GLN A 91 -11.74 -16.83 -11.76
N ALA A 92 -12.76 -17.44 -12.37
CA ALA A 92 -14.17 -17.28 -11.99
C ALA A 92 -14.49 -17.86 -10.59
N ASP A 93 -13.70 -18.83 -10.12
CA ASP A 93 -13.90 -19.52 -8.86
C ASP A 93 -13.11 -18.85 -7.71
N ALA A 94 -12.19 -17.93 -8.03
CA ALA A 94 -11.45 -17.18 -7.04
C ALA A 94 -12.38 -16.19 -6.32
N PRO A 95 -12.29 -16.04 -4.98
CA PRO A 95 -12.96 -14.97 -4.25
C PRO A 95 -12.68 -13.63 -4.93
N GLY A 96 -13.72 -13.01 -5.47
CA GLY A 96 -13.58 -11.79 -6.23
C GLY A 96 -13.14 -10.61 -5.36
N ARG A 97 -12.64 -9.57 -6.03
CA ARG A 97 -12.31 -8.27 -5.43
C ARG A 97 -13.36 -7.73 -4.43
N PRO A 98 -14.69 -7.85 -4.65
CA PRO A 98 -15.68 -7.36 -3.68
C PRO A 98 -15.58 -8.02 -2.29
N ALA A 99 -15.19 -9.30 -2.22
CA ALA A 99 -15.04 -10.01 -0.95
C ALA A 99 -13.83 -9.49 -0.16
N PHE A 100 -12.72 -9.23 -0.84
CA PHE A 100 -11.56 -8.58 -0.24
C PHE A 100 -11.90 -7.16 0.23
N ASP A 101 -12.55 -6.35 -0.62
CA ASP A 101 -12.92 -4.96 -0.30
C ASP A 101 -13.78 -4.90 0.96
N ALA A 102 -14.76 -5.80 1.09
CA ALA A 102 -15.60 -5.89 2.26
C ALA A 102 -14.80 -6.29 3.51
N ALA A 103 -13.90 -7.26 3.41
CA ALA A 103 -13.05 -7.69 4.52
C ALA A 103 -12.08 -6.58 4.97
N PHE A 104 -11.45 -5.90 4.01
CA PHE A 104 -10.57 -4.76 4.24
C PHE A 104 -11.32 -3.61 4.93
N ALA A 105 -12.50 -3.23 4.39
CA ALA A 105 -13.32 -2.17 4.97
C ALA A 105 -13.79 -2.48 6.39
N ARG A 106 -14.14 -3.74 6.69
CA ARG A 106 -14.48 -4.17 8.06
C ARG A 106 -13.30 -3.99 9.00
N LYS A 107 -12.12 -4.43 8.58
CA LYS A 107 -10.91 -4.35 9.39
C LYS A 107 -10.47 -2.90 9.64
N ASP A 108 -10.54 -2.01 8.63
CA ASP A 108 -10.18 -0.58 8.76
C ASP A 108 -11.08 0.13 9.78
N ARG A 109 -12.40 -0.15 9.72
CA ARG A 109 -13.35 0.35 10.71
C ARG A 109 -13.04 -0.15 12.12
N GLY A 110 -12.58 -1.39 12.27
CA GLY A 110 -12.12 -1.94 13.55
C GLY A 110 -10.94 -1.17 14.13
N ARG A 111 -9.89 -0.92 13.33
CA ARG A 111 -8.72 -0.13 13.73
C ARG A 111 -9.08 1.28 14.19
N ARG A 112 -9.95 1.97 13.42
CA ARG A 112 -10.40 3.33 13.75
C ARG A 112 -11.19 3.40 15.06
N ARG A 113 -11.92 2.34 15.41
CA ARG A 113 -12.67 2.24 16.67
C ARG A 113 -11.79 1.90 17.87
N ALA A 114 -10.76 1.08 17.66
CA ALA A 114 -9.81 0.68 18.70
C ALA A 114 -8.91 1.82 19.18
N GLY A 115 -9.00 3.01 18.59
CA GLY A 115 -8.22 4.17 19.03
C GLY A 115 -6.71 3.97 18.89
N HIS A 116 -6.27 3.06 18.00
CA HIS A 116 -4.85 2.81 17.80
C HIS A 116 -4.17 4.13 17.41
N PRO A 117 -3.27 4.67 18.23
CA PRO A 117 -2.63 5.94 17.95
C PRO A 117 -1.72 5.71 16.74
N ALA A 118 -2.16 6.17 15.56
CA ALA A 118 -1.21 6.42 14.49
C ALA A 118 -0.23 7.45 15.04
N GLY A 119 1.05 7.06 15.18
CA GLY A 119 2.11 7.95 15.64
C GLY A 119 2.11 9.22 14.80
N GLY A 120 1.65 10.32 15.40
CA GLY A 120 1.51 11.61 14.74
C GLY A 120 0.70 12.56 15.61
N ARG A 121 1.34 13.66 16.03
CA ARG A 121 0.72 14.72 16.84
C ARG A 121 -0.68 15.11 16.33
N PRO A 122 -1.64 15.43 17.21
CA PRO A 122 -3.02 15.67 16.82
C PRO A 122 -3.13 17.01 16.09
N THR A 123 -3.27 16.97 14.76
CA THR A 123 -3.78 18.11 14.00
C THR A 123 -5.27 17.88 13.69
N ALA A 124 -6.08 18.71 14.34
CA ALA A 124 -7.45 19.12 14.04
C ALA A 124 -8.36 18.18 13.22
N ARG A 125 -9.38 17.65 13.89
CA ARG A 125 -10.74 17.34 13.40
C ARG A 125 -10.85 16.88 11.93
N ARG A 126 -10.44 15.65 11.63
CA ARG A 126 -10.65 15.04 10.30
C ARG A 126 -12.10 14.60 10.08
N ARG A 127 -12.90 15.52 9.54
CA ARG A 127 -14.24 15.27 9.00
C ARG A 127 -14.14 14.36 7.77
N ARG A 128 -14.60 13.11 7.90
CA ARG A 128 -14.96 12.16 6.82
C ARG A 128 -14.16 12.32 5.51
N GLN A 129 -12.84 12.20 5.55
CA GLN A 129 -12.05 12.15 4.32
C GLN A 129 -12.00 10.70 3.83
N ARG A 130 -12.28 10.53 2.54
CA ARG A 130 -12.39 9.24 1.87
C ARG A 130 -11.05 8.50 1.96
N THR A 131 -11.03 7.36 2.65
CA THR A 131 -9.90 6.42 2.62
C THR A 131 -9.74 5.91 1.19
N ALA A 132 -8.62 6.19 0.54
CA ALA A 132 -8.27 5.52 -0.71
C ALA A 132 -7.42 4.28 -0.39
N VAL A 133 -7.82 3.16 -0.98
CA VAL A 133 -7.19 1.84 -0.83
C VAL A 133 -6.24 1.65 -2.01
N ALA A 134 -4.94 1.63 -1.74
CA ALA A 134 -3.95 1.27 -2.74
C ALA A 134 -3.71 -0.24 -2.67
N PHE A 135 -4.04 -0.95 -3.76
CA PHE A 135 -3.81 -2.37 -3.91
C PHE A 135 -2.38 -2.63 -4.33
N LEU A 136 -1.64 -3.37 -3.52
CA LEU A 136 -0.43 -4.03 -3.99
C LEU A 136 -0.89 -5.25 -4.82
N THR A 137 -0.62 -5.23 -6.12
CA THR A 137 -0.66 -6.43 -6.96
C THR A 137 0.78 -6.71 -7.37
N GLY A 138 1.44 -7.64 -6.68
CA GLY A 138 2.79 -8.07 -7.02
C GLY A 138 2.77 -8.96 -8.25
N GLY A 139 3.05 -8.41 -9.42
CA GLY A 139 3.35 -9.18 -10.63
C GLY A 139 4.73 -8.78 -11.13
N LEU A 140 5.76 -9.54 -10.77
CA LEU A 140 7.01 -9.53 -11.53
C LEU A 140 6.72 -10.28 -12.83
N SER A 141 6.40 -9.52 -13.87
CA SER A 141 6.27 -10.05 -15.23
C SER A 141 7.62 -10.49 -15.76
N SER A 142 7.71 -11.69 -16.34
CA SER A 142 8.58 -12.05 -17.49
C SER A 142 8.31 -13.50 -17.97
N PRO A 143 8.49 -13.83 -19.27
CA PRO A 143 8.12 -13.10 -20.48
C PRO A 143 7.05 -13.87 -21.30
N LYS A 144 6.45 -13.16 -22.27
CA LYS A 144 5.47 -13.71 -23.23
C LYS A 144 6.12 -14.79 -24.09
N SER A 145 5.54 -15.99 -24.15
CA SER A 145 5.78 -16.91 -25.26
C SER A 145 5.07 -16.36 -26.50
N VAL A 146 5.82 -15.64 -27.35
CA VAL A 146 5.42 -15.42 -28.73
C VAL A 146 5.61 -16.77 -29.44
N THR A 147 4.51 -17.44 -29.76
CA THR A 147 4.56 -18.57 -30.68
C THR A 147 4.82 -18.02 -32.08
N CYS A 148 6.05 -18.14 -32.55
CA CYS A 148 6.36 -18.08 -33.97
C CYS A 148 5.68 -19.26 -34.66
N SER A 149 4.66 -18.98 -35.47
CA SER A 149 4.25 -19.90 -36.52
C SER A 149 5.08 -19.60 -37.77
N SER A 150 5.81 -20.60 -38.24
CA SER A 150 6.40 -20.69 -39.59
C SER A 150 6.55 -22.17 -39.92
N PRO A 151 6.63 -22.58 -41.20
CA PRO A 151 6.62 -21.78 -42.43
C PRO A 151 5.32 -21.87 -43.23
#